data_AF-A0A7W0X5S3-F1
#
_entry.id   AF-A0A7W0X5S3-F1
#
_cell.length_a   1.000
_cell.length_b   1.000
_cell.length_c   1.000
_cell.angle_alpha   90.00
_cell.angle_beta   90.00
_cell.angle_gamma   90.00
#
_symmetry.space_group_name_H-M   'P 1'
#
loop_
_entity.id
_entity.type
_entity.pdbx_description
1 polymer ?
#
loop_
_entity_poly.entity_id
_entity_poly.type
_entity_poly.pdbx_seq_one_letter_code
_entity_poly.pdbx_strand_id
1 'polypeptide(L)' 'MFKIEFEDDKGLWHDVRGPDGGVLTYEKEAEARAALAAKFPILVQMEKYAGGKRTRVIRILTDDDDWPKQ' A
#
# COMPACT_ATOMS: atom_id res chain seq x y z
N MET A 1 -8.77 2.95 7.43
CA MET A 1 -7.61 3.65 6.84
C MET A 1 -6.75 2.66 6.03
N PHE A 2 -6.04 3.14 5.00
CA PHE A 2 -5.21 2.34 4.10
C PHE A 2 -3.85 2.98 3.92
N LYS A 3 -2.83 2.17 3.65
CA LYS A 3 -1.48 2.62 3.28
C LYS A 3 -1.00 1.88 2.04
N ILE A 4 0.09 2.39 1.45
CA ILE A 4 0.74 1.81 0.29
C ILE A 4 2.15 1.38 0.67
N GLU A 5 2.57 0.21 0.18
CA GLU A 5 3.93 -0.27 0.31
C GLU A 5 4.51 -0.71 -1.03
N PHE A 6 5.83 -0.65 -1.15
CA PHE A 6 6.60 -1.18 -2.28
C PHE A 6 7.73 -2.10 -1.79
N GLU A 7 8.10 -3.07 -2.61
CA GLU A 7 9.18 -4.03 -2.35
C GLU A 7 10.47 -3.56 -3.04
N ASP A 8 11.56 -3.43 -2.30
CA ASP A 8 12.88 -3.12 -2.85
C ASP A 8 13.54 -4.33 -3.53
N ASP A 9 14.73 -4.14 -4.10
CA ASP A 9 15.43 -5.22 -4.82
C ASP A 9 16.02 -6.30 -3.89
N LYS A 10 15.90 -6.12 -2.56
CA LYS A 10 16.29 -7.11 -1.55
C LYS A 10 15.09 -7.88 -1.00
N GLY A 11 13.88 -7.61 -1.50
CA GLY A 11 12.64 -8.23 -1.03
C GLY A 11 12.09 -7.62 0.25
N LEU A 12 12.54 -6.42 0.64
CA LEU A 12 12.04 -5.71 1.82
C LEU A 12 10.90 -4.77 1.44
N TRP A 13 9.83 -4.80 2.22
CA TRP A 13 8.66 -3.95 2.04
C TRP A 13 8.82 -2.63 2.80
N HIS A 14 8.53 -1.52 2.11
CA HIS A 14 8.67 -0.16 2.64
C HIS A 14 7.37 0.60 2.51
N ASP A 15 7.00 1.31 3.58
CA ASP A 15 5.90 2.27 3.57
C ASP A 15 6.20 3.46 2.67
N VAL A 16 5.23 3.82 1.82
CA VAL A 16 5.28 5.08 1.08
C VAL A 16 5.07 6.21 2.07
N ARG A 17 5.99 7.18 2.08
CA ARG A 17 5.95 8.33 2.99
C ARG A 17 5.48 9.60 2.28
N GLY A 18 4.82 10.46 3.04
CA GLY A 18 4.42 11.81 2.63
C GLY A 18 5.60 12.80 2.66
N PRO A 19 5.38 14.05 2.21
CA PRO A 19 6.40 15.11 2.23
C PRO A 19 6.90 15.47 3.64
N ASP A 20 6.09 15.20 4.65
CA ASP A 20 6.37 15.36 6.08
C ASP A 20 7.19 14.20 6.67
N GLY A 21 7.48 13.16 5.87
CA GLY A 21 8.15 11.95 6.31
C GLY A 21 7.24 10.97 7.06
N GLY A 22 5.95 11.30 7.26
CA GLY A 22 4.95 10.40 7.83
C GLY A 22 4.54 9.30 6.86
N VAL A 23 3.97 8.20 7.34
CA VAL A 23 3.39 7.17 6.46
C VAL A 23 2.20 7.78 5.73
N LEU A 24 2.17 7.64 4.42
CA LEU A 24 1.10 8.17 3.60
C LEU A 24 -0.14 7.26 3.70
N THR A 25 -1.20 7.80 4.30
CA THR A 25 -2.45 7.07 4.54
C THR A 25 -3.62 7.66 3.76
N TYR A 26 -4.63 6.81 3.51
CA TYR A 26 -5.84 7.13 2.76
C TYR A 26 -7.06 6.60 3.50
N GLU A 27 -8.20 7.29 3.39
CA GLU A 27 -9.44 6.83 4.02
C GLU A 27 -10.07 5.68 3.25
N LYS A 28 -10.04 5.75 1.91
CA LYS A 28 -10.65 4.75 1.03
C LYS A 28 -9.61 3.94 0.28
N GLU A 29 -9.89 2.65 0.11
CA GLU A 29 -9.03 1.75 -0.66
C GLU A 29 -8.85 2.22 -2.11
N ALA A 30 -9.91 2.73 -2.74
CA ALA A 30 -9.87 3.23 -4.10
C ALA A 30 -8.89 4.40 -4.27
N GLU A 31 -8.82 5.30 -3.27
CA GLU A 31 -7.88 6.42 -3.25
C GLU A 31 -6.44 5.92 -3.13
N ALA A 32 -6.20 4.94 -2.24
CA ALA A 32 -4.90 4.30 -2.11
C ALA A 32 -4.47 3.57 -3.40
N ARG A 33 -5.40 2.87 -4.08
CA ARG A 33 -5.11 2.19 -5.36
C ARG A 33 -4.81 3.17 -6.49
N ALA A 34 -5.56 4.27 -6.58
CA ALA A 34 -5.31 5.32 -7.56
C ALA A 34 -3.93 5.97 -7.33
N ALA A 35 -3.60 6.27 -6.08
CA ALA A 35 -2.30 6.82 -5.72
C ALA A 35 -1.15 5.83 -5.96
N LEU A 36 -1.38 4.53 -5.74
CA LEU A 36 -0.40 3.49 -6.03
C LEU A 36 -0.09 3.43 -7.54
N ALA A 37 -1.12 3.45 -8.39
CA ALA A 37 -0.96 3.49 -9.84
C ALA A 37 -0.26 4.76 -10.33
N ALA A 38 -0.51 5.91 -9.69
CA ALA A 38 0.14 7.17 -10.04
C ALA A 38 1.63 7.20 -9.66
N LYS A 39 2.00 6.62 -8.51
CA LYS A 39 3.40 6.62 -8.01
C LYS A 39 4.25 5.51 -8.63
N PHE A 40 3.66 4.36 -8.90
CA PHE A 40 4.36 3.18 -9.42
C PHE A 40 3.71 2.66 -10.70
N PRO A 41 3.53 3.50 -11.75
CA PRO A 41 2.76 3.14 -12.94
C PRO A 41 3.31 1.89 -13.65
N ILE A 42 4.63 1.78 -13.73
CA ILE A 42 5.31 0.65 -14.37
C ILE A 42 5.11 -0.63 -13.56
N LEU A 43 5.35 -0.61 -12.25
CA LEU A 43 5.21 -1.81 -11.42
C LEU A 43 3.77 -2.34 -11.41
N VAL A 44 2.79 -1.44 -11.28
CA VAL A 44 1.36 -1.79 -11.33
C VAL A 44 0.97 -2.35 -12.70
N GLN A 45 1.54 -1.83 -13.78
CA GLN A 45 1.30 -2.37 -15.13
C GLN A 45 1.94 -3.76 -15.30
N MET A 46 3.16 -3.96 -14.79
CA MET A 46 3.90 -5.22 -14.90
C MET A 46 3.24 -6.39 -14.15
N GLU A 47 2.49 -6.13 -13.08
CA GLU A 47 1.69 -7.15 -12.38
C GLU A 47 0.71 -7.88 -13.32
N LYS A 48 0.27 -7.23 -14.42
CA LYS A 48 -0.65 -7.83 -15.41
C LYS A 48 0.02 -8.85 -16.33
N TYR A 49 1.35 -8.82 -16.44
CA TYR A 49 2.11 -9.56 -17.45
C TYR A 49 3.04 -10.62 -16.85
N ALA A 50 2.76 -11.08 -15.63
CA ALA A 50 3.53 -12.08 -14.86
C ALA A 50 4.76 -11.57 -14.07
N GLY A 51 4.87 -10.25 -13.83
CA GLY A 51 5.79 -9.74 -12.82
C GLY A 51 5.32 -10.08 -11.40
N GLY A 52 6.25 -10.42 -10.50
CA GLY A 52 5.95 -10.53 -9.07
C GLY A 52 5.35 -9.24 -8.52
N LYS A 53 4.45 -9.35 -7.55
CA LYS A 53 3.76 -8.21 -6.95
C LYS A 53 4.72 -7.38 -6.11
N ARG A 54 5.26 -6.28 -6.68
CA ARG A 54 6.20 -5.37 -5.99
C ARG A 54 5.53 -4.16 -5.34
N THR A 55 4.20 -4.06 -5.43
CA THR A 55 3.43 -2.98 -4.81
C THR A 55 2.16 -3.49 -4.16
N ARG A 56 1.73 -2.89 -3.03
CA ARG A 56 0.50 -3.30 -2.36
C ARG A 56 -0.21 -2.16 -1.64
N VAL A 57 -1.53 -2.32 -1.52
CA VAL A 57 -2.38 -1.53 -0.62
C VAL A 57 -2.70 -2.40 0.59
N ILE A 58 -2.57 -1.83 1.79
CA ILE A 58 -2.83 -2.51 3.06
C ILE A 58 -3.89 -1.72 3.83
N ARG A 59 -4.87 -2.43 4.39
CA ARG A 59 -5.81 -1.86 5.36
C ARG A 59 -5.13 -1.77 6.73
N ILE A 60 -5.14 -0.59 7.32
CA ILE A 60 -4.74 -0.37 8.71
C ILE A 60 -5.96 -0.65 9.58
N LEU A 61 -5.81 -1.56 10.53
CA LEU A 61 -6.80 -1.81 11.58
C LEU A 61 -6.49 -0.85 12.74
N THR A 62 -7.45 0.01 13.05
CA THR A 62 -7.44 0.84 14.27
C THR A 62 -8.21 0.09 15.36
N ASP A 63 -7.84 0.28 16.63
CA ASP A 63 -8.33 -0.48 17.80
C ASP A 63 -9.88 -0.50 17.99
N ASP A 64 -10.63 0.30 17.24
CA ASP A 64 -12.11 0.22 17.17
C ASP A 64 -12.64 -1.06 16.48
N ASP A 65 -11.77 -1.85 15.84
CA ASP A 65 -12.09 -3.18 15.28
C ASP A 65 -11.78 -4.28 16.31
N ASP A 66 -12.19 -4.05 17.57
CA ASP A 66 -12.06 -4.99 18.71
C ASP A 66 -12.95 -6.21 18.44
N TRP A 67 -12.38 -7.16 17.70
CA TRP A 67 -12.94 -8.46 17.37
C TRP A 67 -13.45 -9.12 18.65
N PRO A 68 -14.69 -9.66 18.72
CA PRO A 68 -15.16 -10.29 19.94
C PRO A 68 -14.26 -11.47 20.26
N LYS A 69 -13.55 -11.38 21.39
CA LYS A 69 -12.89 -12.53 22.02
C LYS A 69 -14.02 -13.50 22.41
N GLN A 70 -14.18 -14.57 21.63
CA GLN A 70 -14.96 -15.74 22.06
C GLN A 70 -14.25 -16.47 23.20
#